data_AF-A0A7G8JL35-F1
#
_entry.id   AF-A0A7G8JL35-F1
#
_cell.length_a   1.000
_cell.length_b   1.000
_cell.length_c   1.000
_cell.angle_alpha   90.00
_cell.angle_beta   90.00
_cell.angle_gamma   90.00
#
_symmetry.space_group_name_H-M   'P 1'
#
loop_
_entity.id
_entity.type
_entity.pdbx_description
1 polymer ?
#
loop_
_entity_poly.entity_id
_entity_poly.type
_entity_poly.pdbx_seq_one_letter_code
_entity_poly.pdbx_strand_id
1 'polypeptide(L)'
;MDAALERRVSVATCWATTRIKALDSAERYEDSYALTQEFREWITCIGESPELFAESVMSVGQISENRQGLDLEEGAEDSVGI
;
A
#
# COMPACT_ATOMS: atom_id res chain seq x y z
N MET A 1 0.85 -27.65 3.71
CA MET A 1 1.19 -26.41 2.97
C MET A 1 2.28 -25.68 3.74
N ASP A 2 3.12 -24.90 3.06
CA ASP A 2 4.15 -24.09 3.71
C ASP A 2 3.49 -22.97 4.54
N ALA A 3 3.71 -22.97 5.86
CA ALA A 3 3.03 -22.03 6.77
C ALA A 3 3.41 -20.56 6.51
N ALA A 4 4.58 -20.30 5.94
CA ALA A 4 4.97 -18.95 5.56
C ALA A 4 4.22 -18.48 4.30
N LEU A 5 4.00 -19.37 3.33
CA LEU A 5 3.16 -19.12 2.17
C LEU A 5 1.71 -18.81 2.56
N GLU A 6 1.11 -19.61 3.45
CA GLU A 6 -0.27 -19.38 3.92
C GLU A 6 -0.44 -18.00 4.56
N ARG A 7 0.52 -17.57 5.38
CA ARG A 7 0.49 -16.22 5.97
C ARG A 7 0.59 -15.13 4.89
N ARG A 8 1.48 -15.29 3.91
CA ARG A 8 1.61 -14.32 2.80
C ARG A 8 0.32 -14.19 2.01
N VAL A 9 -0.31 -15.31 1.67
CA VAL A 9 -1.61 -15.32 0.96
C VAL A 9 -2.68 -14.64 1.79
N SER A 10 -2.74 -14.91 3.10
CA SER A 10 -3.72 -14.27 4.00
C SER A 10 -3.55 -12.75 4.06
N VAL A 11 -2.32 -12.28 4.25
CA VAL A 11 -2.01 -10.84 4.30
C VAL A 11 -2.34 -10.15 2.96
N ALA A 12 -1.90 -10.74 1.84
CA ALA A 12 -2.16 -10.18 0.52
C ALA A 12 -3.67 -10.14 0.20
N THR A 13 -4.42 -11.17 0.59
CA THR A 13 -5.89 -11.20 0.43
C THR A 13 -6.56 -10.10 1.24
N CYS A 14 -6.16 -9.90 2.49
CA CYS A 14 -6.70 -8.82 3.33
C CYS A 14 -6.42 -7.44 2.73
N TRP A 15 -5.19 -7.22 2.26
CA TRP A 15 -4.81 -5.96 1.60
C TRP A 15 -5.61 -5.74 0.31
N ALA A 16 -5.64 -6.72 -0.59
CA ALA A 16 -6.31 -6.59 -1.89
C ALA A 16 -7.82 -6.33 -1.71
N THR A 17 -8.48 -7.09 -0.84
CA THR A 17 -9.92 -6.91 -0.58
C THR A 17 -10.25 -5.55 0.03
N THR A 18 -9.41 -5.05 0.94
CA THR A 18 -9.58 -3.72 1.53
C THR A 18 -9.38 -2.63 0.47
N ARG A 19 -8.35 -2.77 -0.36
CA ARG A 19 -8.02 -1.79 -1.40
C ARG A 19 -9.07 -1.74 -2.51
N ILE A 20 -9.58 -2.89 -2.94
CA ILE A 20 -10.69 -3.02 -3.91
C ILE A 20 -11.93 -2.31 -3.38
N LYS A 21 -12.35 -2.61 -2.14
CA LYS A 21 -13.51 -1.94 -1.52
C LYS A 21 -13.34 -0.43 -1.44
N ALA A 22 -12.14 0.06 -1.14
CA ALA A 22 -11.86 1.49 -1.11
C ALA A 22 -11.94 2.13 -2.50
N LEU A 23 -11.49 1.43 -3.55
CA LEU A 23 -11.63 1.88 -4.94
C LEU A 23 -13.10 1.88 -5.40
N ASP A 24 -13.84 0.82 -5.08
CA ASP A 24 -15.27 0.70 -5.39
C ASP A 24 -16.07 1.82 -4.70
N SER A 25 -15.77 2.11 -3.43
CA SER A 25 -16.40 3.21 -2.69
C SER A 25 -16.08 4.59 -3.25
N ALA A 26 -14.99 4.72 -4.01
CA ALA A 26 -14.59 5.95 -4.70
C ALA A 26 -15.02 5.95 -6.17
N GLU A 27 -15.84 4.99 -6.60
CA GLU A 27 -16.32 4.80 -7.98
C GLU A 27 -15.19 4.61 -9.01
N ARG A 28 -14.02 4.15 -8.56
CA ARG A 28 -12.84 3.85 -9.38
C ARG A 28 -12.85 2.40 -9.86
N TYR A 29 -13.90 2.04 -10.60
CA TYR A 29 -14.16 0.64 -10.97
C TYR A 29 -13.14 0.03 -11.94
N GLU A 30 -12.55 0.84 -12.82
CA GLU A 30 -11.48 0.36 -13.71
C GLU A 30 -10.25 -0.06 -12.90
N ASP A 31 -9.87 0.75 -11.92
CA ASP A 31 -8.74 0.45 -11.04
C ASP A 31 -9.02 -0.75 -10.12
N SER A 32 -10.25 -0.87 -9.60
CA SER A 32 -10.62 -2.01 -8.75
C SER A 32 -10.67 -3.31 -9.55
N TYR A 33 -11.10 -3.24 -10.82
CA TYR A 33 -11.07 -4.37 -11.74
C TYR A 33 -9.64 -4.78 -12.11
N ALA A 34 -8.78 -3.81 -12.46
CA ALA A 34 -7.37 -4.06 -12.79
C ALA A 34 -6.67 -4.77 -11.62
N LEU A 35 -6.79 -4.20 -10.41
CA LEU A 35 -6.23 -4.80 -9.19
C LEU A 35 -6.77 -6.21 -8.92
N THR A 36 -8.04 -6.46 -9.21
CA THR A 36 -8.64 -7.79 -9.08
C THR A 36 -8.01 -8.78 -10.06
N GLN A 37 -7.75 -8.38 -11.31
CA GLN A 37 -7.11 -9.27 -12.29
C GLN A 37 -5.66 -9.56 -11.91
N GLU A 38 -4.89 -8.53 -11.57
CA GLU A 38 -3.50 -8.68 -11.12
C GLU A 38 -3.40 -9.61 -9.90
N PHE A 39 -4.30 -9.45 -8.92
CA PHE A 39 -4.31 -10.31 -7.74
C PHE A 39 -4.69 -11.76 -8.06
N ARG A 40 -5.60 -11.99 -9.01
CA ARG A 40 -5.95 -13.34 -9.47
C ARG A 40 -4.76 -14.03 -10.12
N GLU A 41 -4.09 -13.34 -11.04
CA GLU A 41 -2.89 -13.84 -11.71
C GLU A 41 -1.78 -14.16 -10.69
N TRP A 42 -1.56 -13.25 -9.74
CA TRP A 42 -0.61 -13.43 -8.64
C TRP A 42 -0.88 -14.68 -7.80
N ILE A 43 -2.15 -14.95 -7.43
CA ILE A 43 -2.52 -16.18 -6.71
C ILE A 43 -2.28 -17.42 -7.57
N THR A 44 -2.66 -17.38 -8.85
CA THR A 44 -2.56 -18.56 -9.72
C THR A 44 -1.13 -18.92 -10.07
N CYS A 45 -0.24 -17.93 -10.18
CA CYS A 45 1.18 -18.13 -10.46
C CYS A 45 2.01 -18.34 -9.18
N ILE A 46 1.37 -18.46 -8.01
CA ILE A 46 2.08 -18.57 -6.75
C ILE A 46 2.87 -19.89 -6.69
N GLY A 47 4.19 -19.77 -6.57
CA GLY A 47 5.10 -20.93 -6.50
C GLY A 47 5.59 -21.48 -7.84
N GLU A 48 5.18 -20.92 -8.99
CA GLU A 48 5.72 -21.32 -10.30
C GLU A 48 7.14 -20.78 -10.54
N SER A 49 7.47 -19.59 -10.02
CA SER A 49 8.81 -18.99 -10.12
C SER A 49 9.01 -17.94 -9.03
N PRO A 50 9.64 -18.28 -7.89
CA PRO A 50 9.80 -17.36 -6.76
C PRO A 50 10.68 -16.14 -7.09
N GLU A 51 11.61 -16.24 -8.04
CA GLU A 51 12.44 -15.11 -8.47
C GLU A 51 11.63 -14.03 -9.22
N LEU A 52 10.81 -14.43 -10.20
CA LEU A 52 10.01 -13.49 -11.02
C LEU A 52 8.90 -12.82 -10.21
N PHE A 53 8.37 -13.53 -9.22
CA PHE A 53 7.39 -12.99 -8.29
C PHE A 53 7.95 -11.83 -7.45
N ALA A 54 9.19 -11.93 -7.00
CA ALA A 54 9.83 -10.87 -6.22
C ALA A 54 10.07 -9.60 -7.04
N GLU A 55 10.30 -9.73 -8.35
CA GLU A 55 10.41 -8.59 -9.28
C GLU A 55 9.05 -7.92 -9.58
N SER A 56 7.96 -8.69 -9.56
CA SER A 56 6.60 -8.20 -9.83
C SER A 56 5.99 -7.44 -8.64
N VAL A 57 6.41 -7.75 -7.41
CA VAL A 57 5.95 -7.02 -6.23
C VAL A 57 6.64 -5.65 -6.17
N MET A 58 5.91 -4.59 -6.51
CA MET A 58 6.32 -3.23 -6.17
C MET A 58 6.48 -3.15 -4.64
N SER A 59 7.73 -3.05 -4.20
CA SER A 59 8.04 -2.75 -2.80
C SER A 59 7.40 -1.41 -2.47
N VAL A 60 6.37 -1.41 -1.63
CA VAL A 60 5.90 -0.17 -1.00
C VAL A 60 7.13 0.38 -0.29
N GLY A 61 7.67 1.48 -0.81
CA GLY A 61 8.86 2.11 -0.28
C GLY A 61 8.71 2.19 1.23
N GLN A 62 9.73 1.69 1.96
CA GLN A 62 9.73 1.77 3.40
C GLN A 62 9.30 3.19 3.75
N ILE A 63 8.14 3.33 4.39
CA ILE A 63 7.69 4.60 4.95
C ILE A 63 8.84 5.03 5.84
N SER A 64 9.69 5.92 5.31
CA SER A 64 10.72 6.55 6.09
C SER A 64 9.91 7.31 7.13
N GLU A 65 9.98 6.87 8.38
CA GLU A 65 9.38 7.55 9.51
C GLU A 65 10.06 8.92 9.64
N ASN A 66 9.75 9.85 8.73
CA ASN A 66 10.06 11.24 8.92
C ASN A 66 9.03 11.78 9.90
N ARG A 67 9.30 11.46 11.16
CA ARG A 67 8.70 12.04 12.34
C ARG A 67 9.15 13.51 12.37
N GLN A 68 8.58 14.32 11.48
CA GLN A 68 8.75 15.77 11.53
C GLN A 68 8.11 16.22 12.84
N GLY A 69 8.97 16.58 13.79
CA GLY A 69 8.57 17.21 15.04
C GLY A 69 7.74 18.44 14.72
N LEU A 70 6.57 18.50 15.35
CA LEU A 70 5.88 19.76 15.61
C LEU A 70 6.80 20.54 16.55
N ASP A 71 7.66 21.38 16.00
CA ASP A 71 8.36 22.40 16.78
C ASP A 71 7.63 23.74 16.62
N LEU A 72 7.20 24.19 17.78
CA LEU A 72 6.54 25.41 18.18
C LEU A 72 7.20 26.68 17.60
N GLU A 73 6.42 27.51 16.92
CA GLU A 73 6.69 28.95 16.82
C GLU A 73 5.42 29.70 17.26
N GLU A 74 5.20 29.72 18.57
CA GLU A 74 4.49 30.82 19.24
C GLU A 74 5.56 31.87 19.57
N GLY A 75 5.59 32.96 18.81
CA GLY A 75 6.54 34.04 18.99
C GLY A 75 6.04 35.31 18.34
N ALA A 76 5.48 36.19 19.15
CA ALA A 76 4.97 37.48 18.75
C ALA A 76 6.08 38.44 18.31
N GLU A 77 5.87 39.15 17.20
CA GLU A 77 6.42 40.50 17.02
C GLU A 77 5.38 41.41 16.37
N ASP A 78 4.66 42.11 17.25
CA ASP A 78 4.08 43.43 16.96
C ASP A 78 5.24 44.40 16.72
N SER A 79 5.32 44.99 15.53
CA SER A 79 6.14 46.17 15.30
C SER A 79 5.48 47.07 14.29
N VAL A 80 4.74 48.04 14.83
CA VAL A 80 4.24 49.25 14.20
C VAL A 80 5.39 50.01 13.50
N GLY A 81 5.15 50.44 12.26
CA GLY A 81 5.86 51.58 11.69
C GLY A 81 5.87 51.62 10.17
N ILE A 82 4.85 52.25 9.56
CA ILE A 82 4.97 53.49 8.76
C ILE A 82 3.69 54.30 8.94
#